data_AF-A0A933P149-F1
#
_entry.id   AF-A0A933P149-F1
#
_cell.length_a   1.000
_cell.length_b   1.000
_cell.length_c   1.000
_cell.angle_alpha   90.00
_cell.angle_beta   90.00
_cell.angle_gamma   90.00
#
_symmetry.space_group_name_H-M   'P 1'
#
loop_
_entity.id
_entity.type
_entity.pdbx_description
1 polymer ?
#
loop_
_entity_poly.entity_id
_entity_poly.type
_entity_poly.pdbx_seq_one_letter_code
_entity_poly.pdbx_strand_id
1 'polypeptide(L)'
;MNNKLMVIFLSALVMCFFFSSPTWAVDKEKALNFFKEKKCTKCHSMKTEGIVEQKAESGDDDDGAKKPPDLSKLSDETMKEADPKTFLKKFLTQQIKRGNKKHRKKLDDDGDLDTLIDYFMNPKK
;
A
#
# COMPACT_ATOMS: atom_id res chain seq x y z
N MET A 1 -6.60 -29.67 -56.97
CA MET A 1 -5.84 -29.73 -55.70
C MET A 1 -6.31 -28.55 -54.87
N ASN A 2 -7.05 -28.83 -53.81
CA ASN A 2 -7.92 -27.84 -53.16
C ASN A 2 -7.19 -27.14 -52.00
N ASN A 3 -7.00 -25.82 -52.13
CA ASN A 3 -6.36 -24.88 -51.21
C ASN A 3 -7.06 -24.70 -49.83
N LYS A 4 -7.80 -25.69 -49.35
CA LYS A 4 -8.63 -25.55 -48.13
C LYS A 4 -8.01 -26.14 -46.87
N LEU A 5 -6.88 -26.86 -46.97
CA LEU A 5 -6.29 -27.55 -45.82
C LEU A 5 -5.22 -26.77 -45.04
N MET A 6 -4.72 -25.65 -45.57
CA MET A 6 -3.54 -24.97 -45.00
C MET A 6 -3.87 -23.87 -43.97
N VAL A 7 -5.15 -23.54 -43.77
CA VAL A 7 -5.56 -22.42 -42.89
C VAL A 7 -5.95 -22.88 -41.48
N ILE A 8 -6.14 -24.18 -41.26
CA ILE A 8 -6.67 -24.70 -39.99
C ILE A 8 -5.57 -24.95 -38.93
N PHE A 9 -4.30 -25.08 -39.34
CA PHE A 9 -3.20 -25.35 -38.40
C PHE A 9 -2.53 -24.10 -37.79
N LEU A 10 -2.91 -22.89 -38.23
CA LEU A 10 -2.32 -21.64 -37.71
C LEU A 10 -3.13 -21.00 -36.57
N SER A 11 -4.32 -21.50 -36.25
CA SER A 11 -5.19 -20.91 -35.22
C SER A 11 -5.05 -21.52 -33.81
N ALA A 12 -4.30 -22.62 -33.66
CA ALA A 12 -4.24 -23.36 -32.39
C ALA A 12 -3.08 -22.98 -31.46
N LEU A 13 -2.12 -22.14 -31.88
CA LEU A 13 -0.92 -21.82 -31.09
C LEU A 13 -0.95 -20.44 -30.41
N VAL A 14 -1.97 -19.60 -30.67
CA VAL A 14 -1.99 -18.18 -30.25
C VAL A 14 -2.92 -17.91 -29.04
N MET A 15 -3.45 -18.95 -28.38
CA MET A 15 -4.32 -18.77 -27.19
C MET A 15 -3.68 -19.07 -25.83
N CYS A 16 -2.43 -19.54 -25.77
CA CYS A 16 -1.83 -19.98 -24.49
C CYS A 16 -0.97 -18.93 -23.76
N PHE A 17 -0.88 -17.67 -24.21
CA PHE A 17 0.20 -16.78 -23.79
C PHE A 17 -0.12 -15.48 -23.02
N PHE A 18 -1.36 -15.18 -22.62
CA PHE A 18 -1.60 -13.86 -21.99
C PHE A 18 -2.48 -13.81 -20.72
N PHE A 19 -2.55 -14.91 -19.95
CA PHE A 19 -3.14 -14.87 -18.60
C PHE A 19 -2.17 -15.29 -17.48
N SER A 20 -0.86 -15.16 -17.70
CA SER A 20 0.07 -15.03 -16.56
C SER A 20 0.11 -13.57 -16.13
N SER A 21 -1.00 -13.09 -15.53
CA SER A 21 -0.93 -11.88 -14.71
C SER A 21 0.06 -12.21 -13.58
N PRO A 22 1.21 -11.52 -13.48
CA PRO A 22 2.10 -11.75 -12.38
C PRO A 22 1.32 -11.36 -11.11
N THR A 23 1.00 -12.35 -10.29
CA THR A 23 0.47 -12.11 -8.96
C THR A 23 1.63 -11.51 -8.17
N TRP A 24 1.72 -10.17 -8.20
CA TRP A 24 2.64 -9.43 -7.34
C TRP A 24 2.15 -9.62 -5.91
N ALA A 25 2.55 -10.74 -5.33
CA ALA A 25 2.32 -11.00 -3.92
C ALA A 25 3.01 -9.87 -3.17
N VAL A 26 2.24 -9.08 -2.45
CA VAL A 26 2.78 -8.03 -1.59
C VAL A 26 3.76 -8.66 -0.61
N ASP A 27 5.00 -8.15 -0.61
CA ASP A 27 6.01 -8.52 0.34
C ASP A 27 5.69 -7.89 1.70
N LYS A 28 4.97 -8.66 2.52
CA LYS A 28 4.55 -8.27 3.87
C LYS A 28 5.74 -7.97 4.76
N GLU A 29 6.81 -8.76 4.70
CA GLU A 29 7.97 -8.58 5.57
C GLU A 29 8.65 -7.25 5.25
N LYS A 30 8.87 -6.98 3.97
CA LYS A 30 9.43 -5.71 3.50
C LYS A 30 8.57 -4.51 3.90
N ALA A 31 7.25 -4.59 3.73
CA ALA A 31 6.32 -3.53 4.16
C ALA A 31 6.41 -3.26 5.68
N LEU A 32 6.39 -4.30 6.51
CA LEU A 32 6.44 -4.16 7.96
C LEU A 32 7.81 -3.68 8.46
N ASN A 33 8.89 -4.08 7.80
CA ASN A 33 10.23 -3.57 8.11
C ASN A 33 10.32 -2.08 7.77
N PHE A 34 9.88 -1.66 6.59
CA PHE A 34 9.83 -0.25 6.21
C PHE A 34 8.96 0.58 7.18
N PHE A 35 7.82 0.03 7.63
CA PHE A 35 6.95 0.67 8.63
C PHE A 35 7.69 0.95 9.95
N LYS A 36 8.50 0.00 10.42
CA LYS A 36 9.32 0.14 11.63
C LYS A 36 10.49 1.10 11.40
N GLU A 37 11.22 0.94 10.31
CA GLU A 37 12.41 1.76 9.95
C GLU A 37 12.08 3.24 9.81
N LYS A 38 10.97 3.57 9.13
CA LYS A 38 10.52 4.96 8.99
C LYS A 38 9.89 5.53 10.27
N LYS A 39 9.84 4.74 11.35
CA LYS A 39 9.33 5.08 12.69
C LYS A 39 7.83 5.38 12.72
N CYS A 40 7.05 4.70 11.88
CA CYS A 40 5.58 4.84 11.87
C CYS A 40 4.94 4.34 13.18
N THR A 41 5.60 3.40 13.86
CA THR A 41 5.21 2.85 15.17
C THR A 41 5.17 3.89 16.30
N LYS A 42 5.80 5.05 16.14
CA LYS A 42 5.77 6.15 17.12
C LYS A 42 4.42 6.86 17.21
N CYS A 43 3.56 6.65 16.22
CA CYS A 43 2.28 7.34 16.09
C CYS A 43 1.15 6.36 15.80
N HIS A 44 1.44 5.30 15.05
CA HIS A 44 0.43 4.35 14.60
C HIS A 44 0.68 2.95 15.19
N SER A 45 -0.40 2.29 15.58
CA SER A 45 -0.40 0.84 15.81
C SER A 45 -0.84 0.08 14.56
N MET A 46 -0.52 -1.21 14.51
CA MET A 46 -1.06 -2.16 13.55
C MET A 46 -1.32 -3.47 14.30
N LYS A 47 -2.42 -3.48 15.05
CA LYS A 47 -2.80 -4.58 15.96
C LYS A 47 -2.91 -5.94 15.28
N THR A 48 -3.37 -6.01 14.01
CA THR A 48 -3.42 -7.27 13.26
C THR A 48 -2.05 -7.91 13.07
N GLU A 49 -0.99 -7.12 13.13
CA GLU A 49 0.40 -7.56 13.00
C GLU A 49 1.15 -7.58 14.34
N GLY A 50 0.42 -7.45 15.45
CA GLY A 50 1.01 -7.37 16.80
C GLY A 50 1.87 -6.12 17.03
N ILE A 51 1.79 -5.11 16.16
CA ILE A 51 2.54 -3.86 16.30
C ILE A 51 1.76 -2.91 17.20
N VAL A 52 2.26 -2.70 18.41
CA VAL A 52 1.74 -1.71 19.34
C VAL A 52 2.44 -0.38 19.12
N GLU A 53 1.70 0.72 19.26
CA GLU A 53 2.29 2.06 19.24
C GLU A 53 3.35 2.19 20.34
N GLN A 54 4.55 2.60 19.94
CA GLN A 54 5.63 2.92 20.86
C GLN A 54 5.41 4.35 21.34
N LYS A 55 5.09 4.51 22.64
CA LYS A 55 5.13 5.83 23.28
C LYS A 55 6.51 6.44 23.00
N ALA A 56 6.54 7.63 22.43
CA ALA A 56 7.80 8.35 22.28
C ALA A 56 8.38 8.62 23.68
N GLU A 57 9.65 8.29 23.90
CA GLU A 57 10.41 8.68 25.11
C GLU A 57 10.73 10.19 25.14
N SER A 58 10.24 10.93 24.15
CA SER A 58 10.33 12.39 24.05
C SER A 58 9.05 12.96 24.67
N GLY A 59 9.16 13.56 25.85
CA GLY A 59 8.07 14.24 26.55
C GLY A 59 7.60 15.52 25.85
N ASP A 60 7.15 15.39 24.61
CA ASP A 60 6.29 16.39 23.98
C ASP A 60 4.85 16.00 24.30
N ASP A 61 4.41 16.52 25.44
CA ASP A 61 3.07 16.39 25.97
C ASP A 61 2.02 16.86 24.94
N ASP A 62 1.11 15.94 24.66
CA ASP A 62 -0.34 16.17 24.59
C ASP A 62 -0.83 17.58 24.21
N ASP A 63 -0.67 17.96 22.95
CA ASP A 63 -1.41 19.07 22.33
C ASP A 63 -2.83 18.64 21.92
N GLY A 64 -3.57 17.90 22.77
CA GLY A 64 -4.96 17.48 22.52
C GLY A 64 -5.21 16.80 21.15
N ALA A 65 -4.15 16.33 20.50
CA ALA A 65 -4.14 15.96 19.10
C ALA A 65 -4.61 14.52 19.03
N LYS A 66 -5.89 14.37 18.66
CA LYS A 66 -6.59 13.12 18.35
C LYS A 66 -5.59 12.01 17.96
N LYS A 67 -5.46 11.03 18.85
CA LYS A 67 -4.51 9.92 18.72
C LYS A 67 -4.56 9.35 17.29
N PRO A 68 -3.41 9.12 16.63
CA PRO A 68 -3.41 8.65 15.26
C PRO A 68 -4.12 7.27 15.17
N PRO A 69 -4.83 7.00 14.06
CA PRO A 69 -5.60 5.77 13.94
C PRO A 69 -4.70 4.55 13.89
N ASP A 70 -5.24 3.41 14.33
CA ASP A 70 -4.68 2.10 14.06
C ASP A 70 -4.75 1.82 12.55
N LEU A 71 -3.66 1.30 11.99
CA LEU A 71 -3.49 1.07 10.56
C LEU A 71 -3.65 -0.41 10.17
N SER A 72 -4.19 -1.25 11.06
CA SER A 72 -4.59 -2.64 10.68
C SER A 72 -5.62 -2.65 9.55
N LYS A 73 -6.42 -1.58 9.47
CA LYS A 73 -7.35 -1.33 8.38
C LYS A 73 -7.38 0.15 8.09
N LEU A 74 -7.26 0.53 6.82
CA LEU A 74 -7.45 1.92 6.42
C LEU A 74 -8.88 2.39 6.65
N SER A 75 -9.05 3.69 6.90
CA SER A 75 -10.38 4.28 7.04
C SER A 75 -11.19 4.13 5.75
N ASP A 76 -12.50 3.94 5.88
CA ASP A 76 -13.41 3.86 4.74
C ASP A 76 -13.32 5.11 3.85
N GLU A 77 -13.04 6.28 4.43
CA GLU A 77 -12.78 7.52 3.69
C GLU A 77 -11.59 7.37 2.74
N THR A 78 -10.49 6.78 3.21
CA THR A 78 -9.30 6.52 2.38
C THR A 78 -9.63 5.54 1.27
N MET A 79 -10.41 4.50 1.56
CA MET A 79 -10.81 3.48 0.59
C MET A 79 -11.83 3.97 -0.43
N LYS A 80 -12.53 5.08 -0.14
CA LYS A 80 -13.51 5.72 -1.03
C LYS A 80 -12.89 6.79 -1.96
N GLU A 81 -11.62 7.15 -1.75
CA GLU A 81 -10.91 7.99 -2.71
C GLU A 81 -10.96 7.35 -4.10
N ALA A 82 -11.02 8.15 -5.17
CA ALA A 82 -11.09 7.63 -6.54
C ALA A 82 -9.88 6.74 -6.88
N ASP A 83 -8.73 7.05 -6.28
CA ASP A 83 -7.52 6.23 -6.31
C ASP A 83 -6.86 6.24 -4.92
N PRO A 84 -7.20 5.28 -4.03
CA PRO A 84 -6.68 5.20 -2.67
C PRO A 84 -5.16 5.04 -2.61
N LYS A 85 -4.57 4.30 -3.57
CA LYS A 85 -3.13 4.06 -3.64
C LYS A 85 -2.40 5.36 -3.96
N THR A 86 -2.81 6.07 -5.00
CA THR A 86 -2.22 7.37 -5.36
C THR A 86 -2.47 8.42 -4.28
N PHE A 87 -3.65 8.41 -3.66
CA PHE A 87 -3.95 9.29 -2.53
C PHE A 87 -2.93 9.08 -1.40
N LEU A 88 -2.73 7.83 -0.95
CA LEU A 88 -1.80 7.51 0.14
C LEU A 88 -0.37 7.91 -0.21
N LYS A 89 0.08 7.58 -1.42
CA LYS A 89 1.42 7.96 -1.88
C LYS A 89 1.63 9.46 -1.79
N LYS A 90 0.71 10.25 -2.32
CA LYS A 90 0.77 11.72 -2.27
C LYS A 90 0.64 12.27 -0.85
N PHE A 91 -0.16 11.64 0.00
CA PHE A 91 -0.35 12.09 1.38
C PHE A 91 0.90 11.84 2.24
N LEU A 92 1.49 10.65 2.14
CA LEU A 92 2.70 10.25 2.87
C LEU A 92 3.95 11.02 2.42
N THR A 93 4.02 11.39 1.15
CA THR A 93 5.05 12.27 0.58
C THR A 93 4.74 13.78 0.76
N GLN A 94 3.67 14.13 1.49
CA GLN A 94 3.23 15.50 1.79
C GLN A 94 2.86 16.38 0.57
N GLN A 95 2.58 15.77 -0.57
CA GLN A 95 2.14 16.45 -1.80
C GLN A 95 0.69 16.94 -1.69
N ILE A 96 -0.16 16.23 -0.94
CA ILE A 96 -1.56 16.61 -0.70
C ILE A 96 -1.87 16.78 0.79
N LYS A 97 -3.03 17.37 1.08
CA LYS A 97 -3.60 17.51 2.43
C LYS A 97 -4.87 16.66 2.53
N ARG A 98 -5.17 16.16 3.73
CA ARG A 98 -6.48 15.63 4.10
C ARG A 98 -7.16 16.66 5.00
N GLY A 99 -8.22 17.30 4.50
CA GLY A 99 -8.72 18.55 5.08
C GLY A 99 -7.61 19.60 5.12
N ASN A 100 -7.31 20.13 6.30
CA ASN A 100 -6.23 21.12 6.49
C ASN A 100 -4.89 20.54 6.95
N LYS A 101 -4.76 19.20 7.06
CA LYS A 101 -3.56 18.55 7.62
C LYS A 101 -2.78 17.77 6.56
N LYS A 102 -1.45 17.90 6.57
CA LYS A 102 -0.52 16.99 5.87
C LYS A 102 -0.15 15.83 6.80
N HIS A 103 0.40 14.74 6.26
CA HIS A 103 1.04 13.72 7.07
C HIS A 103 2.17 14.34 7.91
N ARG A 104 2.37 13.93 9.17
CA ARG A 104 3.29 14.59 10.12
C ARG A 104 4.75 14.57 9.66
N LYS A 105 5.17 13.48 9.00
CA LYS A 105 6.53 13.28 8.53
C LYS A 105 6.54 13.00 7.03
N LYS A 106 7.40 13.67 6.26
CA LYS A 106 7.57 13.32 4.85
C LYS A 106 8.26 11.95 4.73
N LEU A 107 7.68 11.06 3.94
CA LEU A 107 8.35 9.83 3.50
C LEU A 107 8.96 10.05 2.12
N ASP A 108 10.07 9.36 1.85
CA ASP A 108 10.71 9.37 0.54
C ASP A 108 9.90 8.52 -0.43
N ASP A 109 9.83 8.96 -1.68
CA ASP A 109 9.17 8.22 -2.76
C ASP A 109 10.15 7.18 -3.33
N ASP A 110 10.28 6.08 -2.61
CA ASP A 110 11.08 4.92 -2.98
C ASP A 110 10.18 3.68 -3.23
N GLY A 111 10.75 2.62 -3.80
CA GLY A 111 10.00 1.38 -4.07
C GLY A 111 9.48 0.67 -2.82
N ASP A 112 9.99 1.03 -1.63
CA ASP A 112 9.59 0.44 -0.37
C ASP A 112 8.32 1.12 0.17
N LEU A 113 8.15 2.42 -0.10
CA LEU A 113 6.88 3.13 0.13
C LEU A 113 5.74 2.49 -0.68
N ASP A 114 5.96 2.16 -1.95
CA ASP A 114 4.95 1.50 -2.78
C ASP A 114 4.58 0.12 -2.22
N THR A 115 5.58 -0.62 -1.70
CA THR A 115 5.36 -1.92 -1.04
C THR A 115 4.50 -1.78 0.22
N LEU A 116 4.75 -0.74 1.03
CA LEU A 116 3.93 -0.46 2.21
C LEU A 116 2.49 -0.08 1.83
N ILE A 117 2.31 0.74 0.79
CA ILE A 117 0.97 1.14 0.35
C ILE A 117 0.20 -0.06 -0.20
N ASP A 118 0.85 -0.91 -0.99
CA ASP A 118 0.24 -2.14 -1.50
C ASP A 118 -0.18 -3.09 -0.37
N TYR A 119 0.61 -3.16 0.70
CA TYR A 119 0.23 -3.87 1.92
C TYR A 119 -1.03 -3.28 2.56
N PHE A 120 -1.17 -1.95 2.64
CA PHE A 120 -2.38 -1.34 3.18
C PHE A 120 -3.62 -1.55 2.29
N MET A 121 -3.45 -1.69 0.98
CA MET A 121 -4.56 -1.98 0.06
C MET A 121 -5.06 -3.42 0.22
N ASN A 122 -4.16 -4.36 0.50
CA ASN A 122 -4.46 -5.78 0.64
C ASN A 122 -3.72 -6.38 1.84
N PRO A 123 -4.13 -6.04 3.09
CA PRO A 123 -3.57 -6.69 4.26
C PRO A 123 -4.00 -8.16 4.21
N LYS A 124 -3.05 -9.06 3.92
CA LYS A 124 -3.32 -10.51 3.94
C LYS A 124 -3.79 -10.87 5.35
N LYS A 125 -5.00 -11.44 5.43
CA LYS A 125 -5.57 -11.99 6.66
C LYS A 125 -4.78 -13.21 7.13
#